data_AF-A0A838Y8I1-F1
#
_entry.id   AF-A0A838Y8I1-F1
#
_cell.length_a   1.000
_cell.length_b   1.000
_cell.length_c   1.000
_cell.angle_alpha   90.00
_cell.angle_beta   90.00
_cell.angle_gamma   90.00
#
_symmetry.space_group_name_H-M   'P 1'
#
loop_
_entity.id
_entity.type
_entity.pdbx_description
1 polymer ?
#
loop_
_entity_poly.entity_id
_entity_poly.type
_entity_poly.pdbx_seq_one_letter_code
_entity_poly.pdbx_strand_id
1 'polypeptide(L)' 'EILLLVNSLGATTMMECLICLRKAKEYLNDKGIVVYDTAVGPYVTCQEMSGISFSITKLNDELKKYWDMPCESVCYTKL' A
#
# COMPACT_ATOMS: atom_id res chain seq x y z
N GLU A 1 -5.85 6.22 -12.00
CA GLU A 1 -4.90 6.26 -10.87
C GLU A 1 -5.19 5.06 -9.95
N ILE A 2 -4.24 4.66 -9.13
CA ILE A 2 -4.41 3.49 -8.23
C ILE A 2 -3.99 3.80 -6.80
N LEU A 3 -4.60 3.10 -5.85
CA LEU A 3 -4.05 2.90 -4.52
C LEU A 3 -3.17 1.65 -4.53
N LEU A 4 -1.95 1.76 -4.00
CA LEU A 4 -1.03 0.64 -3.88
C LEU A 4 -0.77 0.32 -2.39
N LEU A 5 -1.19 -0.87 -1.97
CA LEU A 5 -0.90 -1.42 -0.65
C LEU A 5 0.30 -2.38 -0.75
N VAL A 6 1.35 -2.09 0.01
CA VAL A 6 2.50 -2.97 0.20
C VAL A 6 2.44 -3.53 1.61
N ASN A 7 2.04 -4.79 1.71
CA ASN A 7 1.74 -5.43 2.98
C ASN A 7 2.85 -6.40 3.41
N SER A 8 3.37 -6.20 4.62
CA SER A 8 4.21 -7.21 5.27
C SER A 8 3.33 -8.34 5.78
N LEU A 9 3.71 -9.59 5.49
CA LEU A 9 3.00 -10.77 5.98
C LEU A 9 3.43 -11.19 7.39
N GLY A 10 4.33 -10.45 8.05
CA GLY A 10 4.78 -10.77 9.39
C GLY A 10 6.18 -10.28 9.67
N ALA A 11 7.17 -11.13 9.41
CA ALA A 11 8.57 -10.87 9.77
C ALA A 11 9.32 -9.95 8.79
N THR A 12 8.72 -9.59 7.65
CA THR A 12 9.35 -8.67 6.70
C THR A 12 9.40 -7.25 7.27
N THR A 13 10.59 -6.66 7.23
CA THR A 13 10.85 -5.35 7.84
C THR A 13 10.24 -4.21 7.01
N MET A 14 10.03 -3.06 7.67
CA MET A 14 9.58 -1.84 6.99
C MET A 14 10.58 -1.42 5.90
N MET A 15 11.88 -1.57 6.12
CA MET A 15 12.91 -1.24 5.13
C MET A 15 12.76 -2.07 3.85
N GLU A 16 12.56 -3.37 3.98
CA GLU A 16 12.32 -4.27 2.84
C GLU A 16 11.03 -3.89 2.10
N CYS A 17 9.95 -3.59 2.83
CA CYS A 17 8.70 -3.13 2.23
C CYS A 17 8.89 -1.84 1.42
N LEU A 18 9.69 -0.88 1.91
CA LEU A 18 9.97 0.37 1.22
C LEU A 18 10.86 0.17 -0.02
N ILE A 19 11.81 -0.77 0.01
CA ILE A 19 12.59 -1.16 -1.18
C ILE A 19 11.66 -1.73 -2.26
N CYS A 20 10.77 -2.63 -1.85
CA CYS A 20 9.74 -3.21 -2.71
C CYS A 20 8.79 -2.15 -3.27
N LEU A 21 8.36 -1.18 -2.44
CA LEU A 21 7.53 -0.06 -2.89
C LEU A 21 8.24 0.76 -3.97
N ARG A 22 9.51 1.13 -3.75
CA ARG A 22 10.30 1.89 -4.74
C ARG A 22 10.29 1.17 -6.08
N LYS A 23 10.57 -0.14 -6.09
CA LYS A 23 10.62 -0.90 -7.34
C LYS A 23 9.25 -1.05 -7.99
N ALA A 24 8.19 -1.23 -7.20
CA ALA A 24 6.82 -1.30 -7.70
C ALA A 24 6.39 0.04 -8.34
N LYS A 25 6.68 1.17 -7.70
CA LYS A 25 6.39 2.51 -8.26
C LYS A 25 7.10 2.74 -9.60
N GLU A 26 8.40 2.43 -9.69
CA GLU A 26 9.14 2.49 -10.96
C GLU A 26 8.45 1.67 -12.06
N TYR A 27 8.17 0.39 -11.78
CA TYR A 27 7.53 -0.52 -12.74
C TYR A 27 6.16 -0.04 -13.21
N LEU A 28 5.33 0.49 -12.30
CA LEU A 28 3.99 0.98 -12.61
C LEU A 28 4.05 2.28 -13.43
N ASN A 29 4.96 3.19 -13.06
CA ASN A 29 5.17 4.44 -13.79
C ASN A 29 5.66 4.20 -15.22
N ASP A 30 6.58 3.25 -15.42
CA ASP A 30 7.07 2.86 -16.76
C ASP A 30 5.92 2.32 -17.66
N LYS A 31 4.84 1.84 -17.05
CA LYS A 31 3.62 1.38 -17.74
C LYS A 31 2.54 2.47 -17.87
N GLY A 32 2.82 3.70 -17.46
CA GLY A 32 1.86 4.81 -17.47
C GLY A 32 0.77 4.69 -16.40
N ILE A 33 0.95 3.85 -15.38
CA ILE A 33 0.00 3.68 -14.28
C ILE A 33 0.37 4.64 -13.15
N VAL A 34 -0.47 5.65 -12.94
CA VAL A 34 -0.29 6.65 -11.88
C VAL A 34 -0.70 6.07 -10.53
N VAL A 35 0.24 6.04 -9.57
CA VAL A 35 -0.02 5.72 -8.16
C VAL A 35 -0.50 6.98 -7.44
N TYR A 36 -1.77 7.01 -7.05
CA TYR A 36 -2.41 8.12 -6.33
C TYR A 36 -1.89 8.23 -4.91
N ASP A 37 -1.92 7.10 -4.18
CA ASP A 37 -1.50 7.01 -2.80
C ASP A 37 -0.98 5.59 -2.50
N THR A 38 -0.32 5.45 -1.35
CA THR A 38 0.25 4.17 -0.90
C THR A 38 0.00 3.93 0.57
N ALA A 39 -0.33 2.70 0.91
CA ALA A 39 -0.28 2.21 2.29
C ALA A 39 0.83 1.16 2.41
N VAL A 40 1.70 1.29 3.41
CA VAL A 40 2.80 0.36 3.64
C VAL A 40 2.82 -0.06 5.10
N GLY A 41 2.89 -1.38 5.36
CA GLY A 41 2.94 -1.90 6.72
C GLY A 41 2.36 -3.30 6.87
N PRO A 42 2.30 -3.82 8.10
CA PRO A 42 1.73 -5.14 8.41
C PRO A 42 0.21 -5.02 8.63
N TYR A 43 -0.55 -4.81 7.56
CA TYR A 43 -2.01 -4.65 7.65
C TYR A 43 -2.74 -5.98 7.77
N VAL A 44 -2.29 -7.00 7.03
CA VAL A 44 -2.87 -8.34 7.02
C VAL A 44 -1.73 -9.37 7.06
N THR A 45 -1.38 -9.80 8.27
CA THR A 45 -0.23 -10.70 8.52
C THR A 45 -0.64 -12.17 8.55
N CYS A 46 0.32 -13.05 8.25
CA CYS A 46 0.27 -14.50 8.43
C CYS A 46 1.29 -14.92 9.50
N GLN A 47 1.00 -14.61 10.78
CA GLN A 47 1.91 -14.79 11.92
C GLN A 47 3.30 -14.18 11.64
N GLU A 48 4.39 -14.92 11.83
CA GLU A 48 5.78 -14.51 11.60
C GLU A 48 6.29 -14.78 10.17
N MET A 49 5.40 -14.97 9.19
CA MET A 49 5.82 -15.24 7.80
C MET A 49 6.69 -14.10 7.24
N SER A 50 7.86 -14.45 6.71
CA SER A 50 8.69 -13.56 5.92
C SER A 50 8.18 -13.50 4.48
N GLY A 51 7.33 -12.54 4.17
CA GLY A 51 6.80 -12.33 2.83
C GLY A 51 6.11 -10.98 2.66
N ILE A 52 5.86 -10.61 1.40
CA ILE A 52 5.19 -9.37 1.01
C ILE A 52 4.04 -9.72 0.07
N SER A 53 2.90 -9.04 0.25
CA SER A 53 1.84 -8.99 -0.75
C SER A 53 1.64 -7.57 -1.28
N PHE A 54 1.27 -7.48 -2.55
CA PHE A 54 0.87 -6.22 -3.19
C PHE A 54 -0.62 -6.27 -3.49
N SER A 55 -1.35 -5.22 -3.14
CA SER A 55 -2.74 -5.04 -3.58
C SER A 55 -2.86 -3.73 -4.35
N ILE A 56 -3.52 -3.79 -5.52
CA ILE A 56 -3.74 -2.65 -6.39
C ILE A 56 -5.24 -2.41 -6.49
N THR A 57 -5.67 -1.22 -6.10
CA THR A 57 -7.08 -0.81 -6.24
C THR A 57 -7.16 0.32 -7.26
N LYS A 58 -7.89 0.11 -8.35
CA LYS A 58 -8.18 1.17 -9.31
C LYS A 58 -9.11 2.19 -8.65
N LEU A 59 -8.69 3.45 -8.64
CA LEU A 59 -9.49 4.53 -8.08
C LEU A 59 -10.30 5.23 -9.16
N ASN A 60 -11.56 5.51 -8.82
CA ASN A 60 -12.42 6.48 -9.49
C ASN A 60 -12.64 7.68 -8.54
N ASP A 61 -13.39 8.68 -8.97
CA ASP A 61 -13.58 9.91 -8.18
C ASP A 61 -14.37 9.68 -6.88
N GLU A 62 -15.31 8.73 -6.90
CA GLU A 62 -16.05 8.32 -5.70
C GLU A 62 -15.12 7.67 -4.66
N LEU A 63 -14.29 6.71 -5.06
CA LEU A 63 -13.38 6.01 -4.16
C LEU A 63 -12.28 6.93 -3.62
N LYS A 64 -11.78 7.88 -4.43
CA LYS A 64 -10.84 8.90 -3.96
C LYS A 64 -11.45 9.72 -2.81
N LYS A 65 -12.70 10.14 -2.97
CA LYS A 65 -13.42 10.89 -1.92
C LYS A 65 -13.45 10.13 -0.60
N TYR A 66 -13.75 8.82 -0.61
CA TYR A 66 -13.76 8.03 0.62
C TYR A 66 -12.35 7.77 1.18
N TRP A 67 -11.38 7.51 0.30
CA TRP A 67 -10.00 7.28 0.70
C TRP A 67 -9.34 8.48 1.39
N ASP A 68 -9.75 9.69 1.01
CA ASP A 68 -9.20 10.95 1.55
C ASP A 68 -9.95 11.47 2.77
N MET A 69 -11.01 10.80 3.21
CA MET A 69 -11.65 11.14 4.48
C MET A 69 -10.74 10.85 5.67
N PRO A 70 -10.80 11.66 6.74
CA PRO A 70 -10.07 11.37 7.96
C PRO A 70 -10.51 10.02 8.53
N CYS A 71 -9.54 9.27 9.04
CA CYS A 71 -9.75 7.97 9.66
C CYS A 71 -8.86 7.84 10.90
N GLU A 72 -9.44 7.44 12.02
CA GLU A 72 -8.72 7.17 13.25
C GLU A 72 -9.08 5.77 13.75
N SER A 73 -8.13 4.85 13.63
CA SER A 73 -8.27 3.48 14.11
C SER A 73 -6.92 2.93 14.55
N VAL A 74 -6.97 1.86 15.33
CA VAL A 74 -5.77 1.10 15.67
C VAL A 74 -5.18 0.52 14.37
N CYS A 75 -3.87 0.72 14.17
CA CYS A 75 -3.09 0.31 12.98
C CYS A 75 -3.32 1.11 11.69
N TYR A 76 -4.32 2.00 11.60
CA TYR A 76 -4.46 2.92 10.46
C TYR A 76 -5.03 4.26 10.89
N THR A 77 -4.27 5.33 10.67
CA THR A 77 -4.68 6.70 10.94
C THR A 77 -4.31 7.56 9.73
N LYS A 78 -5.28 8.33 9.24
CA LYS A 78 -5.13 9.33 8.17
C LYS A 78 -5.81 10.61 8.66
N LEU A 79 -5.01 11.63 8.96
CA LEU A 79 -5.45 12.93 9.50
C LEU A 79 -5.57 13.97 8.38
#